data_AF-A0A969SU75-F1
#
_entry.id   AF-A0A969SU75-F1
#
_cell.length_a   1.000
_cell.length_b   1.000
_cell.length_c   1.000
_cell.angle_alpha   90.00
_cell.angle_beta   90.00
_cell.angle_gamma   90.00
#
_symmetry.space_group_name_H-M   'P 1'
#
loop_
_entity.id
_entity.type
_entity.pdbx_description
1 polymer ?
#
loop_
_entity_poly.entity_id
_entity_poly.type
_entity_poly.pdbx_seq_one_letter_code
_entity_poly.pdbx_strand_id
1 'polypeptide(L)'
;MSPLSYQNYSAPRILTRLVRSLLKRIRFISILLLASLLLSGCVDYDLGVNFNNANYGEFVQKIKLGEKLTSFSGDSVYEWLDSIERRAKELEGKAKRISQEQVIVTIPFSNGKELQQKYNTFFNSKNNSQSRSNKVESASELPKIESNLQLSQSNFLLLVRNRLIYDLDLRSLALISTKGNVLTNTDSILDLEFSLNAPWGANSIKTTEDSIEPLKNKKQLSWQLKPGQLNHIEAVFWLPSPVGIGTLLIVLFIILGFYLRYSFMPDPKVQFSSQELTVDG
;
A
#
# COMPACT_ATOMS: atom_id res chain seq x y z
N MET A 1 42.05 -64.92 -33.81
CA MET A 1 41.09 -63.92 -34.32
C MET A 1 40.21 -63.55 -33.14
N SER A 2 40.52 -62.43 -32.50
CA SER A 2 40.08 -62.08 -31.15
C SER A 2 38.72 -61.34 -31.17
N PRO A 3 37.80 -61.59 -30.22
CA PRO A 3 36.56 -60.84 -30.15
C PRO A 3 36.76 -59.54 -29.36
N LEU A 4 36.26 -58.42 -29.91
CA LEU A 4 36.25 -57.12 -29.26
C LEU A 4 35.08 -57.05 -28.27
N SER A 5 35.42 -56.74 -27.02
CA SER A 5 34.53 -56.57 -25.87
C SER A 5 33.67 -55.32 -26.00
N TYR A 6 32.35 -55.45 -25.79
CA TYR A 6 31.43 -54.32 -25.63
C TYR A 6 31.48 -53.79 -24.18
N GLN A 7 31.91 -52.54 -24.01
CA GLN A 7 31.86 -51.82 -22.74
C GLN A 7 30.45 -51.28 -22.45
N ASN A 8 29.86 -51.70 -21.34
CA ASN A 8 28.63 -51.15 -20.78
C ASN A 8 28.88 -49.73 -20.22
N TYR A 9 28.17 -48.73 -20.73
CA TYR A 9 28.14 -47.38 -20.16
C TYR A 9 27.34 -47.38 -18.84
N SER A 10 28.05 -47.37 -17.72
CA SER A 10 27.48 -47.14 -16.40
C SER A 10 27.37 -45.63 -16.15
N ALA A 11 26.16 -45.11 -15.99
CA ALA A 11 25.95 -43.74 -15.53
C ALA A 11 26.56 -43.57 -14.13
N PRO A 12 27.40 -42.56 -13.87
CA PRO A 12 28.14 -42.47 -12.62
C PRO A 12 27.18 -42.13 -11.47
N ARG A 13 27.07 -43.05 -10.50
CA ARG A 13 26.30 -42.95 -9.23
C ARG A 13 26.59 -41.68 -8.40
N ILE A 14 27.57 -40.88 -8.79
CA ILE A 14 28.03 -39.66 -8.12
C ILE A 14 27.12 -38.47 -8.49
N LEU A 15 26.63 -38.40 -9.72
CA LEU A 15 25.78 -37.30 -10.19
C LEU A 15 24.41 -37.30 -9.49
N THR A 16 23.84 -38.48 -9.26
CA THR A 16 22.53 -38.65 -8.58
C THR A 16 22.60 -38.31 -7.07
N ARG A 17 23.77 -38.49 -6.44
CA ARG A 17 24.00 -38.09 -5.04
C ARG A 17 24.12 -36.58 -4.88
N LEU A 18 24.83 -35.90 -5.80
CA LEU A 18 24.95 -34.45 -5.79
C LEU A 18 23.61 -33.76 -6.03
N VAL A 19 22.83 -34.24 -7.00
CA VAL A 19 21.48 -33.72 -7.30
C VAL A 19 20.54 -33.90 -6.10
N ARG A 20 20.52 -35.07 -5.43
CA ARG A 20 19.71 -35.28 -4.22
C ARG A 20 20.12 -34.37 -3.05
N SER A 21 21.42 -34.09 -2.89
CA SER A 21 21.93 -33.17 -1.87
C SER A 21 21.47 -31.72 -2.13
N LEU A 22 21.57 -31.28 -3.38
CA LEU A 22 21.09 -29.97 -3.82
C LEU A 22 19.57 -29.80 -3.65
N LEU A 23 18.77 -30.81 -3.99
CA LEU A 23 17.31 -30.79 -3.78
C LEU A 23 16.93 -30.71 -2.29
N LYS A 24 17.64 -31.42 -1.40
CA LYS A 24 17.42 -31.32 0.05
C LYS A 24 17.75 -29.93 0.58
N ARG A 25 18.86 -29.33 0.15
CA ARG A 25 19.23 -27.94 0.51
C ARG A 25 18.21 -26.93 0.02
N ILE A 26 17.75 -27.03 -1.22
CA ILE A 26 16.71 -26.16 -1.78
C ILE A 26 15.41 -26.29 -1.00
N ARG A 27 14.99 -27.52 -0.65
CA ARG A 27 13.78 -27.74 0.17
C ARG A 27 13.91 -27.10 1.55
N PHE A 28 15.06 -27.22 2.19
CA PHE A 28 15.31 -26.60 3.50
C PHE A 28 15.31 -25.08 3.43
N ILE A 29 15.99 -24.50 2.42
CA ILE A 29 16.02 -23.06 2.17
C ILE A 29 14.60 -22.52 1.87
N SER A 30 13.82 -23.25 1.08
CA SER A 30 12.46 -22.86 0.73
C SER A 30 11.51 -22.88 1.94
N ILE A 31 11.64 -23.88 2.83
CA ILE A 31 10.89 -23.93 4.10
C ILE A 31 11.31 -22.76 5.01
N LEU A 32 12.61 -22.47 5.10
CA LEU A 32 13.14 -21.41 5.96
C LEU A 32 12.74 -20.01 5.44
N LEU A 33 12.70 -19.83 4.12
CA LEU A 33 12.23 -18.61 3.46
C LEU A 33 10.71 -18.44 3.62
N LEU A 34 9.93 -19.51 3.47
CA LEU A 34 8.48 -19.51 3.70
C LEU A 34 8.14 -19.22 5.17
N ALA A 35 8.87 -19.81 6.12
CA ALA A 35 8.73 -19.52 7.54
C ALA A 35 9.07 -18.05 7.83
N SER A 36 10.15 -17.51 7.25
CA SER A 36 10.50 -16.09 7.42
C SER A 36 9.43 -15.13 6.87
N LEU A 37 8.74 -15.50 5.78
CA LEU A 37 7.65 -14.72 5.20
C LEU A 37 6.37 -14.77 6.07
N LEU A 38 6.11 -15.90 6.72
CA LEU A 38 4.95 -16.08 7.59
C LEU A 38 5.13 -15.43 8.97
N LEU A 39 6.38 -15.32 9.46
CA LEU A 39 6.69 -14.73 10.77
C LEU A 39 6.90 -13.21 10.73
N SER A 40 7.01 -12.58 9.55
CA SER A 40 7.12 -11.12 9.44
C SER A 40 5.74 -10.45 9.45
N GLY A 41 5.02 -10.56 10.57
CA GLY A 41 3.74 -9.91 10.81
C GLY A 41 3.84 -8.86 11.90
N CYS A 42 4.40 -7.68 11.59
CA CYS A 42 4.24 -6.49 12.43
C CYS A 42 3.30 -5.53 11.69
N VAL A 43 2.06 -5.39 12.20
CA VAL A 43 1.16 -4.30 11.80
C VAL A 43 1.51 -3.11 12.66
N ASP A 44 2.37 -2.24 12.13
CA ASP A 44 2.46 -0.87 12.64
C ASP A 44 1.20 -0.14 12.13
N TYR A 45 0.43 0.45 13.04
CA TYR A 45 -0.74 1.23 12.70
C TYR A 45 -0.29 2.63 12.29
N ASP A 46 0.33 2.72 11.11
CA ASP A 46 0.80 3.97 10.54
C ASP A 46 -0.41 4.80 10.12
N LEU A 47 -0.48 6.03 10.63
CA LEU A 47 -1.44 7.02 10.16
C LEU A 47 -1.15 7.38 8.70
N GLY A 48 -2.14 7.87 7.98
CA GLY A 48 -2.00 8.36 6.62
C GLY A 48 -2.39 7.35 5.55
N VAL A 49 -1.86 7.52 4.34
CA VAL A 49 -2.16 6.68 3.18
C VAL A 49 -1.14 5.55 3.08
N ASN A 50 -1.61 4.32 3.22
CA ASN A 50 -0.78 3.11 3.22
C ASN A 50 -1.03 2.30 1.95
N PHE A 51 0.01 2.11 1.15
CA PHE A 51 -0.02 1.22 -0.01
C PHE A 51 0.65 -0.11 0.31
N ASN A 52 -0.04 -1.23 0.09
CA ASN A 52 0.56 -2.55 0.22
C ASN A 52 1.08 -3.04 -1.13
N ASN A 53 0.28 -2.84 -2.19
CA ASN A 53 0.64 -3.12 -3.58
C ASN A 53 -0.19 -2.22 -4.52
N ALA A 54 -0.03 -2.38 -5.83
CA ALA A 54 -0.74 -1.56 -6.81
C ALA A 54 -2.28 -1.68 -6.75
N ASN A 55 -2.80 -2.76 -6.19
CA ASN A 55 -4.23 -3.13 -6.18
C ASN A 55 -4.85 -3.15 -4.78
N TYR A 56 -4.13 -2.73 -3.74
CA TYR A 56 -4.65 -2.71 -2.38
C TYR A 56 -3.89 -1.73 -1.49
N GLY A 57 -4.65 -0.94 -0.74
CA GLY A 57 -4.17 -0.11 0.33
C GLY A 57 -5.31 0.37 1.22
N GLU A 58 -4.96 1.18 2.20
CA GLU A 58 -5.90 1.79 3.13
C GLU A 58 -5.43 3.20 3.49
N PHE A 59 -6.37 4.12 3.73
CA PHE A 59 -6.02 5.37 4.38
C PHE A 59 -6.61 5.40 5.78
N VAL A 60 -5.76 5.77 6.74
CA VAL A 60 -6.04 5.76 8.17
C VAL A 60 -5.97 7.19 8.70
N GLN A 61 -7.08 7.71 9.21
CA GLN A 61 -7.15 9.02 9.82
C GLN A 61 -7.46 8.89 11.31
N LYS A 62 -6.56 9.43 12.14
CA LYS A 62 -6.82 9.61 13.57
C LYS A 62 -7.30 11.04 13.79
N ILE A 63 -8.41 11.18 14.49
CA ILE A 63 -8.99 12.47 14.87
C ILE A 63 -9.09 12.46 16.39
N LYS A 64 -8.47 13.45 17.02
CA LYS A 64 -8.54 13.69 18.47
C LYS A 64 -9.02 15.11 18.67
N LEU A 65 -10.09 15.30 19.44
CA LEU A 65 -10.56 16.63 19.82
C LEU A 65 -9.63 17.20 20.89
N GLY A 66 -9.17 18.44 20.69
CA GLY A 66 -8.45 19.18 21.71
C GLY A 66 -9.41 19.70 22.79
N GLU A 67 -8.93 19.84 24.02
CA GLU A 67 -9.71 20.27 25.19
C GLU A 67 -10.40 21.63 24.99
N LYS A 68 -9.78 22.53 24.23
CA LYS A 68 -10.38 23.84 23.88
C LYS A 68 -11.58 23.69 22.93
N LEU A 69 -11.55 22.74 21.99
CA LEU A 69 -12.67 22.53 21.06
C LEU A 69 -13.89 21.93 21.77
N THR A 70 -13.66 21.02 22.72
CA THR A 70 -14.74 20.44 23.53
C THR A 70 -15.36 21.45 24.50
N SER A 71 -14.58 22.41 25.04
CA SER A 71 -15.10 23.42 25.96
C SER A 71 -15.95 24.52 25.30
N PHE A 72 -15.71 24.84 24.02
CA PHE A 72 -16.41 25.94 23.33
C PHE A 72 -17.60 25.50 22.47
N SER A 73 -17.64 24.25 22.02
CA SER A 73 -18.62 23.80 21.02
C SER A 73 -19.32 22.47 21.37
N GLY A 74 -19.06 21.92 22.56
CA GLY A 74 -19.83 20.84 23.21
C GLY A 74 -20.48 19.83 22.26
N ASP A 75 -21.80 19.90 22.14
CA ASP A 75 -22.62 18.94 21.38
C ASP A 75 -22.33 18.93 19.88
N SER A 76 -22.07 20.10 19.27
CA SER A 76 -21.79 20.23 17.83
C SER A 76 -20.53 19.50 17.38
N VAL A 77 -19.54 19.37 18.28
CA VAL A 77 -18.26 18.70 17.97
C VAL A 77 -18.43 17.19 17.99
N TYR A 78 -19.25 16.66 18.90
CA TYR A 78 -19.56 15.23 18.94
C TYR A 78 -20.42 14.81 17.74
N GLU A 79 -21.41 15.62 17.34
CA GLU A 79 -22.19 15.36 16.12
C GLU A 79 -21.33 15.33 14.85
N TRP A 80 -20.32 16.19 14.78
CA TRP A 80 -19.36 16.15 13.67
C TRP A 80 -18.49 14.89 13.71
N LEU A 81 -18.02 14.49 14.88
CA LEU A 81 -17.25 13.25 15.04
C LEU A 81 -18.09 12.02 14.62
N ASP A 82 -19.37 12.00 14.97
CA ASP A 82 -20.33 10.99 14.51
C ASP A 82 -20.53 11.04 12.99
N SER A 83 -20.55 12.25 12.41
CA SER A 83 -20.61 12.42 10.96
C SER A 83 -19.40 11.82 10.25
N ILE A 84 -18.21 11.90 10.85
CA ILE A 84 -16.99 11.28 10.32
C ILE A 84 -17.09 9.76 10.35
N GLU A 85 -17.60 9.17 11.43
CA GLU A 85 -17.81 7.73 11.53
C GLU A 85 -18.81 7.22 10.48
N ARG A 86 -19.89 7.98 10.25
CA ARG A 86 -20.89 7.64 9.22
C ARG A 86 -20.28 7.70 7.82
N ARG A 87 -19.54 8.77 7.49
CA ARG A 87 -18.84 8.88 6.19
C ARG A 87 -17.85 7.74 5.96
N ALA A 88 -17.14 7.31 7.02
CA ALA A 88 -16.25 6.16 6.93
C ALA A 88 -17.00 4.89 6.51
N LYS A 89 -18.16 4.62 7.14
CA LYS A 89 -18.99 3.46 6.81
C LYS A 89 -19.60 3.54 5.41
N GLU A 90 -20.03 4.73 4.98
CA GLU A 90 -20.55 4.98 3.62
C GLU A 90 -19.49 4.69 2.54
N LEU A 91 -18.20 4.86 2.86
CA LEU A 91 -17.08 4.57 1.97
C LEU A 91 -16.50 3.16 2.17
N GLU A 92 -17.31 2.23 2.71
CA GLU A 92 -16.93 0.83 2.98
C GLU A 92 -15.76 0.70 3.97
N GLY A 93 -15.50 1.75 4.73
CA GLY A 93 -14.49 1.79 5.77
C GLY A 93 -15.03 1.38 7.13
N LYS A 94 -14.13 1.45 8.10
CA LYS A 94 -14.38 1.17 9.51
C LYS A 94 -14.03 2.41 10.32
N ALA A 95 -14.79 2.65 11.37
CA ALA A 95 -14.47 3.64 12.37
C ALA A 95 -14.37 2.95 13.72
N LYS A 96 -13.30 3.22 14.46
CA LYS A 96 -13.06 2.72 15.80
C LYS A 96 -12.97 3.90 16.75
N ARG A 97 -13.96 4.04 17.63
CA ARG A 97 -13.93 5.02 18.72
C ARG A 97 -13.00 4.51 19.82
N ILE A 98 -12.00 5.31 20.17
CA ILE A 98 -11.00 5.03 21.21
C ILE A 98 -11.42 5.69 22.54
N SER A 99 -11.97 6.91 22.46
CA SER A 99 -12.59 7.65 23.58
C SER A 99 -13.75 8.49 23.04
N GLN A 100 -14.44 9.26 23.91
CA GLN A 100 -15.48 10.19 23.46
C GLN A 100 -14.92 11.27 22.51
N GLU A 101 -13.65 11.63 22.67
CA GLU A 101 -12.96 12.65 21.88
C GLU A 101 -12.05 12.09 20.79
N GLN A 102 -11.97 10.77 20.62
CA GLN A 102 -10.97 10.17 19.74
C GLN A 102 -11.55 9.04 18.89
N VAL A 103 -11.43 9.19 17.57
CA VAL A 103 -11.83 8.21 16.56
C VAL A 103 -10.69 7.93 15.59
N ILE A 104 -10.56 6.66 15.23
CA ILE A 104 -9.69 6.21 14.13
C ILE A 104 -10.58 5.70 13.01
N VAL A 105 -10.44 6.30 11.83
CA VAL A 105 -11.11 5.88 10.61
C VAL A 105 -10.11 5.15 9.73
N THR A 106 -10.51 4.01 9.17
CA THR A 106 -9.74 3.22 8.21
C THR A 106 -10.62 2.94 7.00
N ILE A 107 -10.23 3.43 5.83
CA ILE A 107 -11.00 3.24 4.59
C ILE A 107 -10.11 2.51 3.57
N PRO A 108 -10.49 1.27 3.17
CA PRO A 108 -9.74 0.51 2.19
C PRO A 108 -10.01 1.01 0.77
N PHE A 109 -9.02 0.81 -0.10
CA PHE A 109 -9.13 1.08 -1.54
C PHE A 109 -8.40 0.00 -2.35
N SER A 110 -8.90 -0.27 -3.55
CA SER A 110 -8.35 -1.28 -4.47
C SER A 110 -7.44 -0.70 -5.54
N ASN A 111 -7.41 0.62 -5.73
CA ASN A 111 -6.55 1.26 -6.73
C ASN A 111 -6.44 2.76 -6.46
N GLY A 112 -5.58 3.42 -7.24
CA GLY A 112 -5.32 4.84 -7.07
C GLY A 112 -6.50 5.77 -7.35
N LYS A 113 -7.32 5.41 -8.35
CA LYS A 113 -8.52 6.18 -8.71
C LYS A 113 -9.57 6.11 -7.60
N GLU A 114 -9.75 4.92 -7.03
CA GLU A 114 -10.66 4.72 -5.90
C GLU A 114 -10.18 5.45 -4.65
N LEU A 115 -8.87 5.42 -4.34
CA LEU A 115 -8.30 6.23 -3.25
C LEU A 115 -8.65 7.70 -3.44
N GLN A 116 -8.35 8.26 -4.61
CA GLN A 116 -8.66 9.66 -4.93
C GLN A 116 -10.14 9.97 -4.73
N GLN A 117 -11.03 9.11 -5.23
CA GLN A 117 -12.47 9.30 -5.08
C GLN A 117 -12.92 9.23 -3.61
N LYS A 118 -12.53 8.17 -2.87
CA LYS A 118 -12.93 7.95 -1.48
C LYS A 118 -12.38 9.06 -0.58
N TYR A 119 -11.11 9.44 -0.75
CA TYR A 119 -10.48 10.52 0.01
C TYR A 119 -11.18 11.86 -0.22
N ASN A 120 -11.38 12.24 -1.49
CA ASN A 120 -12.04 13.51 -1.81
C ASN A 120 -13.51 13.52 -1.37
N THR A 121 -14.21 12.39 -1.46
CA THR A 121 -15.60 12.27 -0.97
C THR A 121 -15.68 12.38 0.56
N PHE A 122 -14.72 11.78 1.28
CA PHE A 122 -14.68 11.81 2.75
C PHE A 122 -14.57 13.25 3.29
N PHE A 123 -13.65 14.05 2.73
CA PHE A 123 -13.43 15.42 3.17
C PHE A 123 -14.39 16.45 2.56
N ASN A 124 -14.92 16.23 1.36
CA ASN A 124 -15.81 17.18 0.67
C ASN A 124 -17.32 16.83 0.74
N SER A 125 -17.75 15.92 1.62
CA SER A 125 -19.15 15.50 1.70
C SER A 125 -20.08 16.68 2.05
N LYS A 126 -21.01 16.97 1.14
CA LYS A 126 -22.03 18.04 1.23
C LYS A 126 -23.22 17.70 2.14
N ASN A 127 -23.20 16.54 2.80
CA ASN A 127 -24.33 16.03 3.57
C ASN A 127 -24.68 16.82 4.85
N ASN A 128 -24.08 18.00 5.06
CA ASN A 128 -24.53 18.95 6.09
C ASN A 128 -25.39 20.11 5.55
N SER A 129 -25.53 20.28 4.23
CA SER A 129 -26.23 21.44 3.66
C SER A 129 -27.59 21.12 3.02
N GLN A 130 -28.08 19.87 3.13
CA GLN A 130 -29.32 19.46 2.47
C GLN A 130 -30.39 18.90 3.42
N SER A 131 -30.26 19.17 4.71
CA SER A 131 -31.41 19.15 5.61
C SER A 131 -32.07 20.52 5.57
N ARG A 132 -33.17 20.61 4.81
CA ARG A 132 -34.15 21.70 4.79
C ARG A 132 -33.64 23.07 4.33
N SER A 133 -34.05 23.42 3.11
CA SER A 133 -34.56 24.75 2.82
C SER A 133 -35.40 25.23 4.01
N ASN A 134 -34.84 26.15 4.81
CA ASN A 134 -35.47 27.25 5.53
C ASN A 134 -34.70 27.57 6.83
N LYS A 135 -34.00 28.71 6.77
CA LYS A 135 -33.77 29.65 7.88
C LYS A 135 -32.70 29.27 8.92
N VAL A 136 -31.83 30.27 9.11
CA VAL A 136 -30.82 30.50 10.16
C VAL A 136 -29.42 29.94 9.87
N GLU A 137 -28.53 30.85 9.50
CA GLU A 137 -27.09 30.80 9.78
C GLU A 137 -26.91 30.57 11.30
N SER A 138 -26.92 29.32 11.72
CA SER A 138 -26.63 28.94 13.11
C SER A 138 -25.21 28.42 13.18
N ALA A 139 -24.42 29.06 14.04
CA ALA A 139 -23.02 28.89 14.37
C ALA A 139 -22.62 27.47 14.87
N SER A 140 -22.82 26.44 14.05
CA SER A 140 -22.54 25.04 14.40
C SER A 140 -21.85 24.26 13.27
N GLU A 141 -21.21 24.95 12.33
CA GLU A 141 -20.42 24.31 11.28
C GLU A 141 -18.94 24.38 11.64
N LEU A 142 -18.37 23.23 11.96
CA LEU A 142 -16.91 23.09 12.02
C LEU A 142 -16.28 23.51 10.69
N PRO A 143 -15.04 24.02 10.73
CA PRO A 143 -14.39 24.63 9.58
C PRO A 143 -14.38 23.68 8.39
N LYS A 144 -14.85 24.18 7.25
CA LYS A 144 -14.71 23.49 5.96
C LYS A 144 -13.22 23.38 5.63
N ILE A 145 -12.70 22.16 5.66
CA ILE A 145 -11.35 21.83 5.23
C ILE A 145 -11.46 21.39 3.77
N GLU A 146 -10.99 22.24 2.86
CA GLU A 146 -10.97 21.88 1.43
C GLU A 146 -9.72 21.04 1.16
N SER A 147 -9.96 19.82 0.69
CA SER A 147 -8.93 18.79 0.53
C SER A 147 -9.09 18.14 -0.83
N ASN A 148 -8.02 18.14 -1.61
CA ASN A 148 -7.96 17.57 -2.95
C ASN A 148 -6.73 16.69 -3.11
N LEU A 149 -6.97 15.39 -3.21
CA LEU A 149 -5.94 14.39 -3.50
C LEU A 149 -6.07 13.93 -4.95
N GLN A 150 -4.94 13.90 -5.66
CA GLN A 150 -4.84 13.42 -7.03
C GLN A 150 -3.76 12.36 -7.13
N LEU A 151 -4.06 11.24 -7.78
CA LEU A 151 -3.10 10.16 -7.98
C LEU A 151 -3.01 9.78 -9.46
N SER A 152 -1.83 9.98 -10.04
CA SER A 152 -1.50 9.57 -11.40
C SER A 152 -0.64 8.32 -11.38
N GLN A 153 -0.95 7.35 -12.24
CA GLN A 153 -0.26 6.05 -12.29
C GLN A 153 0.34 5.80 -13.67
N SER A 154 1.52 5.18 -13.71
CA SER A 154 2.16 4.69 -14.93
C SER A 154 2.52 3.22 -14.75
N ASN A 155 1.93 2.36 -15.58
CA ASN A 155 2.02 0.91 -15.44
C ASN A 155 3.21 0.35 -16.25
N PHE A 156 4.08 -0.39 -15.59
CA PHE A 156 5.07 -1.28 -16.21
C PHE A 156 4.68 -2.73 -15.91
N LEU A 157 5.34 -3.69 -16.58
CA LEU A 157 5.04 -5.12 -16.42
C LEU A 157 5.05 -5.53 -14.94
N LEU A 158 6.14 -5.27 -14.21
CA LEU A 158 6.32 -5.72 -12.82
C LEU A 158 6.09 -4.63 -11.77
N LEU A 159 6.06 -3.37 -12.18
CA LEU A 159 6.13 -2.21 -11.31
C LEU A 159 5.11 -1.15 -11.76
N VAL A 160 4.54 -0.41 -10.82
CA VAL A 160 3.68 0.74 -11.12
C VAL A 160 4.27 1.98 -10.47
N ARG A 161 4.55 3.01 -11.26
CA ARG A 161 4.98 4.31 -10.76
C ARG A 161 3.74 5.14 -10.41
N ASN A 162 3.71 5.69 -9.22
CA ASN A 162 2.62 6.53 -8.73
C ASN A 162 3.16 7.94 -8.46
N ARG A 163 2.39 8.96 -8.84
CA ARG A 163 2.60 10.37 -8.52
C ARG A 163 1.37 10.86 -7.77
N LEU A 164 1.56 11.14 -6.49
CA LEU A 164 0.56 11.68 -5.59
C LEU A 164 0.76 13.19 -5.49
N ILE A 165 -0.33 13.93 -5.70
CA ILE A 165 -0.40 15.37 -5.46
C ILE A 165 -1.52 15.57 -4.44
N TYR A 166 -1.23 16.29 -3.38
CA TYR A 166 -2.19 16.57 -2.31
C TYR A 166 -2.20 18.07 -2.01
N ASP A 167 -3.34 18.69 -2.26
CA ASP A 167 -3.61 20.08 -1.96
C ASP A 167 -4.58 20.17 -0.78
N LEU A 168 -4.17 20.89 0.26
CA LEU A 168 -4.95 21.08 1.47
C LEU A 168 -5.02 22.55 1.85
N ASP A 169 -6.21 23.14 1.77
CA ASP A 169 -6.44 24.52 2.15
C ASP A 169 -6.81 24.63 3.63
N LEU A 170 -5.86 25.11 4.44
CA LEU A 170 -6.02 25.33 5.87
C LEU A 170 -6.25 26.81 6.22
N ARG A 171 -6.50 27.69 5.24
CA ARG A 171 -6.70 29.14 5.49
C ARG A 171 -7.91 29.42 6.39
N SER A 172 -8.97 28.62 6.27
CA SER A 172 -10.17 28.73 7.11
C SER A 172 -9.90 28.44 8.59
N LEU A 173 -8.88 27.63 8.90
CA LEU A 173 -8.49 27.28 10.28
C LEU A 173 -7.71 28.39 10.99
N ALA A 174 -7.00 29.25 10.26
CA ALA A 174 -6.30 30.39 10.87
C ALA A 174 -7.23 31.38 11.56
N LEU A 175 -8.48 31.51 11.06
CA LEU A 175 -9.48 32.43 11.61
C LEU A 175 -10.00 31.97 12.97
N ILE A 176 -10.01 30.66 13.23
CA ILE A 176 -10.35 30.09 14.54
C ILE A 176 -9.20 30.33 15.52
N SER A 177 -7.95 30.25 15.04
CA SER A 177 -6.76 30.51 15.86
C SER A 177 -6.63 31.98 16.28
N THR A 178 -7.16 32.95 15.52
CA THR A 178 -7.02 34.39 15.79
C THR A 178 -8.16 34.99 16.61
N LYS A 179 -9.36 34.37 16.62
CA LYS A 179 -10.47 34.81 17.49
C LYS A 179 -10.24 34.52 18.99
N GLY A 180 -9.25 33.69 19.32
CA GLY A 180 -8.73 33.50 20.67
C GLY A 180 -7.50 34.38 20.92
N ASN A 181 -7.72 35.65 21.23
CA ASN A 181 -6.67 36.60 21.60
C ASN A 181 -5.90 36.14 22.87
N VAL A 182 -4.71 35.54 22.74
CA VAL A 182 -3.49 35.82 23.56
C VAL A 182 -2.25 35.28 22.82
N LEU A 183 -1.30 36.18 22.55
CA LEU A 183 0.01 35.98 21.94
C LEU A 183 1.04 35.23 22.81
N THR A 184 0.66 34.22 23.59
CA THR A 184 1.61 33.52 24.47
C THR A 184 1.30 32.02 24.56
N ASN A 185 2.26 31.21 24.09
CA ASN A 185 2.34 29.74 24.09
C ASN A 185 1.62 29.03 22.92
N THR A 186 2.44 28.78 21.91
CA THR A 186 2.20 28.13 20.62
C THR A 186 2.02 26.61 20.74
N ASP A 187 1.13 26.13 21.60
CA ASP A 187 0.62 24.77 21.45
C ASP A 187 -0.52 24.83 20.42
N SER A 188 -0.19 24.41 19.20
CA SER A 188 -1.06 24.33 18.04
C SER A 188 -2.41 23.72 18.43
N ILE A 189 -3.49 24.48 18.23
CA ILE A 189 -4.87 24.00 18.45
C ILE A 189 -5.19 22.78 17.55
N LEU A 190 -4.40 22.60 16.47
CA LEU A 190 -4.55 21.52 15.52
C LEU A 190 -3.18 21.13 14.93
N ASP A 191 -2.59 20.04 15.40
CA ASP A 191 -1.46 19.39 14.72
C ASP A 191 -2.00 18.49 13.61
N LEU A 192 -1.78 18.92 12.38
CA LEU A 192 -2.17 18.16 11.19
C LEU A 192 -0.93 17.54 10.58
N GLU A 193 -0.93 16.21 10.53
CA GLU A 193 0.13 15.43 9.90
C GLU A 193 -0.46 14.65 8.74
N PHE A 194 0.17 14.75 7.58
CA PHE A 194 -0.09 13.87 6.45
C PHE A 194 1.07 12.91 6.30
N SER A 195 0.79 11.62 6.23
CA SER A 195 1.80 10.58 6.06
C SER A 195 1.46 9.66 4.90
N LEU A 196 2.50 9.19 4.23
CA LEU A 196 2.45 8.29 3.09
C LEU A 196 3.40 7.13 3.35
N ASN A 197 2.85 5.91 3.43
CA ASN A 197 3.64 4.69 3.52
C ASN A 197 3.57 3.91 2.19
N ALA A 198 4.74 3.61 1.64
CA ALA A 198 4.89 2.83 0.42
C ALA A 198 5.91 1.69 0.63
N PRO A 199 5.67 0.49 0.07
CA PRO A 199 6.42 -0.72 0.41
C PRO A 199 7.90 -0.64 -0.01
N TRP A 200 8.22 0.18 -1.00
CA TRP A 200 9.58 0.44 -1.49
C TRP A 200 10.04 1.88 -1.23
N GLY A 201 9.34 2.58 -0.36
CA GLY A 201 9.59 3.99 -0.04
C GLY A 201 9.04 4.96 -1.09
N ALA A 202 9.05 6.22 -0.72
CA ALA A 202 8.60 7.33 -1.53
C ALA A 202 9.67 8.44 -1.56
N ASN A 203 9.65 9.26 -2.60
CA ASN A 203 10.46 10.46 -2.72
C ASN A 203 9.53 11.66 -2.89
N SER A 204 9.77 12.73 -2.14
CA SER A 204 9.04 13.99 -2.32
C SER A 204 9.68 14.82 -3.43
N ILE A 205 8.84 15.49 -4.21
CA ILE A 205 9.27 16.44 -5.24
C ILE A 205 9.11 17.84 -4.67
N LYS A 206 10.21 18.60 -4.64
CA LYS A 206 10.18 20.02 -4.29
C LYS A 206 9.85 20.81 -5.54
N THR A 207 8.58 21.17 -5.71
CA THR A 207 8.12 21.93 -6.90
C THR A 207 8.19 23.46 -6.66
N THR A 208 8.19 23.91 -5.39
CA THR A 208 8.13 25.35 -5.03
C THR A 208 9.05 25.66 -3.83
N GLU A 209 9.55 26.90 -3.70
CA GLU A 209 10.37 27.35 -2.54
C GLU A 209 9.63 27.18 -1.20
N ASP A 210 8.29 27.21 -1.19
CA ASP A 210 7.44 26.99 -0.01
C ASP A 210 7.09 25.51 0.26
N SER A 211 7.71 24.56 -0.46
CA SER A 211 7.42 23.13 -0.30
C SER A 211 7.86 22.61 1.07
N ILE A 212 6.95 21.90 1.75
CA ILE A 212 7.20 21.33 3.07
C ILE A 212 8.12 20.12 2.93
N GLU A 213 9.25 20.12 3.63
CA GLU A 213 10.15 18.97 3.63
C GLU A 213 9.54 17.82 4.45
N PRO A 214 9.47 16.60 3.89
CA PRO A 214 9.01 15.47 4.66
C PRO A 214 10.05 15.00 5.67
N LEU A 215 9.59 14.60 6.85
CA LEU A 215 10.34 13.70 7.71
C LEU A 215 10.30 12.30 7.09
N LYS A 216 11.48 11.76 6.76
CA LYS A 216 11.63 10.42 6.20
C LYS A 216 11.95 9.42 7.30
N ASN A 217 11.02 8.51 7.58
CA ASN A 217 11.23 7.39 8.50
C ASN A 217 11.13 6.07 7.73
N LYS A 218 12.29 5.47 7.40
CA LYS A 218 12.41 4.23 6.60
C LYS A 218 11.64 4.29 5.27
N LYS A 219 10.41 3.79 5.26
CA LYS A 219 9.51 3.66 4.09
C LYS A 219 8.35 4.66 4.10
N GLN A 220 8.22 5.43 5.19
CA GLN A 220 7.19 6.42 5.40
C GLN A 220 7.76 7.82 5.15
N LEU A 221 6.97 8.65 4.49
CA LEU A 221 7.15 10.10 4.43
C LEU A 221 6.04 10.75 5.24
N SER A 222 6.41 11.67 6.13
CA SER A 222 5.46 12.46 6.91
C SER A 222 5.70 13.95 6.69
N TRP A 223 4.63 14.70 6.45
CA TRP A 223 4.64 16.14 6.27
C TRP A 223 3.83 16.78 7.39
N GLN A 224 4.45 17.70 8.13
CA GLN A 224 3.76 18.54 9.08
C GLN A 224 3.07 19.69 8.35
N LEU A 225 1.74 19.74 8.41
CA LEU A 225 0.93 20.71 7.68
C LEU A 225 0.86 22.02 8.45
N LYS A 226 1.06 23.14 7.75
CA LYS A 226 1.03 24.48 8.33
C LYS A 226 -0.41 25.03 8.33
N PRO A 227 -1.02 25.30 9.50
CA PRO A 227 -2.34 25.91 9.55
C PRO A 227 -2.32 27.33 8.97
N GLY A 228 -3.40 27.74 8.33
CA GLY A 228 -3.52 29.10 7.76
C GLY A 228 -2.96 29.29 6.36
N GLN A 229 -2.42 28.26 5.74
CA GLN A 229 -1.84 28.30 4.40
C GLN A 229 -2.40 27.18 3.52
N LEU A 230 -2.22 27.33 2.21
CA LEU A 230 -2.42 26.23 1.27
C LEU A 230 -1.19 25.32 1.35
N ASN A 231 -1.39 24.07 1.73
CA ASN A 231 -0.34 23.07 1.82
C ASN A 231 -0.35 22.25 0.53
N HIS A 232 0.77 22.25 -0.18
CA HIS A 232 0.96 21.45 -1.40
C HIS A 232 2.01 20.37 -1.13
N ILE A 233 1.61 19.12 -1.31
CA ILE A 233 2.47 17.95 -1.12
C ILE A 233 2.53 17.17 -2.42
N GLU A 234 3.74 16.88 -2.88
CA GLU A 234 3.97 16.05 -4.04
C GLU A 234 4.95 14.92 -3.70
N ALA A 235 4.54 13.69 -4.04
CA ALA A 235 5.33 12.49 -3.81
C ALA A 235 5.25 11.50 -4.97
N VAL A 236 6.37 10.82 -5.23
CA VAL A 236 6.48 9.76 -6.22
C VAL A 236 7.00 8.48 -5.57
N PHE A 237 6.35 7.37 -5.88
CA PHE A 237 6.70 6.06 -5.33
C PHE A 237 6.39 4.93 -6.31
N TRP A 238 7.03 3.78 -6.09
CA TRP A 238 6.87 2.59 -6.90
C TRP A 238 6.16 1.51 -6.11
N LEU A 239 5.23 0.81 -6.76
CA LEU A 239 4.49 -0.31 -6.18
C LEU A 239 4.73 -1.59 -7.01
N PRO A 240 4.81 -2.77 -6.36
CA PRO A 240 4.82 -4.04 -7.08
C PRO A 240 3.48 -4.23 -7.80
N SER A 241 3.55 -4.79 -9.01
CA SER A 241 2.40 -5.30 -9.74
C SER A 241 2.26 -6.81 -9.48
N PRO A 242 1.32 -7.26 -8.62
CA PRO A 242 1.14 -8.69 -8.35
C PRO A 242 0.78 -9.48 -9.61
N VAL A 243 0.02 -8.86 -10.52
CA VAL A 243 -0.38 -9.46 -11.80
C VAL A 243 0.85 -9.72 -12.66
N GLY A 244 1.72 -8.72 -12.81
CA GLY A 244 2.95 -8.86 -13.59
C GLY A 244 3.91 -9.91 -13.05
N ILE A 245 4.08 -9.91 -11.73
CA ILE A 245 4.91 -10.91 -11.04
C ILE A 245 4.32 -12.31 -11.26
N GLY A 246 3.00 -12.46 -11.14
CA GLY A 246 2.30 -13.71 -11.42
C GLY A 246 2.52 -14.20 -12.84
N THR A 247 2.39 -13.33 -13.84
CA THR A 247 2.66 -13.66 -15.25
C THR A 247 4.11 -14.12 -15.45
N LEU A 248 5.10 -13.43 -14.86
CA LEU A 248 6.51 -13.82 -14.95
C LEU A 248 6.75 -15.22 -14.38
N LEU A 249 6.12 -15.55 -13.25
CA LEU A 249 6.23 -16.88 -12.64
C LEU A 249 5.63 -17.98 -13.52
N ILE A 250 4.48 -17.73 -14.15
CA ILE A 250 3.86 -18.68 -15.09
C ILE A 250 4.78 -18.92 -16.30
N VAL A 251 5.32 -17.86 -16.90
CA VAL A 251 6.25 -17.97 -18.03
C VAL A 251 7.50 -18.76 -17.63
N LEU A 252 8.08 -18.48 -16.46
CA LEU A 252 9.24 -19.21 -15.94
C LEU A 252 8.92 -20.69 -15.72
N PHE A 253 7.73 -21.00 -15.21
CA PHE A 253 7.28 -22.37 -15.01
C PHE A 253 7.15 -23.14 -16.34
N ILE A 254 6.61 -22.49 -17.37
CA ILE A 254 6.50 -23.09 -18.72
C ILE A 254 7.90 -23.34 -19.31
N ILE A 255 8.80 -22.36 -19.23
CA ILE A 255 10.18 -22.50 -19.72
C ILE A 255 10.90 -23.63 -18.98
N LEU A 256 10.75 -23.70 -17.65
CA LEU A 256 11.34 -24.77 -16.84
C LEU A 256 10.77 -26.14 -17.21
N GLY A 257 9.46 -26.25 -17.41
CA GLY A 257 8.81 -27.48 -17.86
C GLY A 257 9.29 -27.93 -19.24
N PHE A 258 9.43 -26.98 -20.17
CA PHE A 258 10.01 -27.23 -21.50
C PHE A 258 11.47 -27.70 -21.36
N TYR A 259 12.29 -26.98 -20.61
CA TYR A 259 13.69 -27.31 -20.39
C TYR A 259 13.86 -28.73 -19.80
N LEU A 260 13.08 -29.09 -18.78
CA LEU A 260 13.11 -30.43 -18.18
C LEU A 260 12.68 -31.51 -19.17
N ARG A 261 11.63 -31.26 -19.96
CA ARG A 261 11.16 -32.20 -20.98
C ARG A 261 12.24 -32.49 -22.02
N TYR A 262 12.88 -31.45 -22.57
CA TYR A 262 13.80 -31.62 -23.68
C TYR A 262 15.26 -31.88 -23.26
N SER A 263 15.64 -31.56 -22.02
CA SER A 263 17.00 -31.79 -21.54
C SER A 263 17.16 -33.06 -20.70
N PHE A 264 16.12 -33.54 -20.02
CA PHE A 264 16.23 -34.67 -19.09
C PHE A 264 15.44 -35.93 -19.49
N MET A 265 14.45 -35.83 -20.38
CA MET A 265 13.73 -37.01 -20.87
C MET A 265 14.37 -37.52 -22.17
N PRO A 266 14.77 -38.80 -22.27
CA PRO A 266 15.26 -39.36 -23.51
C PRO A 266 14.13 -39.48 -24.53
N ASP A 267 14.48 -39.30 -25.81
CA ASP A 267 13.55 -39.36 -26.94
C ASP A 267 12.87 -40.76 -26.96
N PRO A 268 11.52 -40.87 -26.93
CA PRO A 268 10.83 -42.17 -26.86
C PRO A 268 11.10 -43.07 -28.07
N LYS A 269 11.71 -42.54 -29.13
CA LYS A 269 12.06 -43.31 -30.34
C LYS A 269 13.30 -44.20 -30.18
N VAL A 270 14.14 -43.99 -29.17
CA VAL A 270 15.39 -44.75 -29.01
C VAL A 270 15.19 -46.09 -28.27
N GLN A 271 14.01 -46.34 -27.70
CA GLN A 271 13.75 -47.61 -26.98
C GLN A 271 13.24 -48.75 -27.87
N PHE A 272 12.73 -48.46 -29.07
CA PHE A 272 12.16 -49.49 -29.95
C PHE A 272 13.18 -50.12 -30.90
N SER A 273 14.36 -49.51 -31.09
CA SER A 273 15.39 -50.01 -32.03
C SER A 273 16.23 -51.17 -31.46
N SER A 274 16.27 -51.33 -30.13
CA SER A 274 17.14 -52.31 -29.47
C SER A 274 16.51 -53.70 -29.36
N GLN A 275 15.22 -53.85 -29.67
CA GLN A 275 14.46 -55.07 -29.44
C GLN A 275 14.23 -55.90 -30.72
N GLU A 276 14.56 -55.36 -31.89
CA GLU A 276 14.34 -56.00 -33.20
C GLU A 276 15.57 -56.78 -33.72
N LEU A 277 16.74 -56.66 -33.06
CA LEU A 277 17.99 -57.30 -33.50
C LEU A 277 18.38 -58.57 -32.71
N THR A 278 17.51 -59.08 -31.83
CA THR A 278 17.77 -60.30 -31.04
C THR A 278 16.83 -61.46 -31.34
N VAL A 279 16.14 -61.43 -32.48
CA VAL A 279 15.34 -62.56 -32.99
C VAL A 279 15.79 -62.83 -34.42
N ASP A 280 16.99 -63.39 -34.56
CA ASP A 280 17.41 -64.28 -35.64
C ASP A 280 18.93 -64.50 -35.53
N GLY A 281 19.30 -65.66 -34.98
CA GLY A 281 20.67 -66.13 -34.77
C GLY A 281 20.67 -67.49 -34.11
#